data_AF-X1LPZ2-F1
#
_entry.id   AF-X1LPZ2-F1
#
_cell.length_a   1.000
_cell.length_b   1.000
_cell.length_c   1.000
_cell.angle_alpha   90.00
_cell.angle_beta   90.00
_cell.angle_gamma   90.00
#
_symmetry.space_group_name_H-M   'P 1'
#
loop_
_entity.id
_entity.type
_entity.pdbx_description
1 polymer ?
#
loop_
_entity_poly.entity_id
_entity_poly.type
_entity_poly.pdbx_seq_one_letter_code
_entity_poly.pdbx_strand_id
1 'polypeptide(L)'
;MRFLGHAKEGAAITATILERLRFSAKEVKLVETMVRYHLRPGQMTQNELPSPRAIYRYFRDTGEAGIDILFLSLADHLATRGPQLNMAQWQEHARIVNYVLTQRFEQEALVVPPKLV
;
A
#
# COMPACT_ATOMS: atom_id res chain seq x y z
N MET A 1 -22.40 6.29 4.68
CA MET A 1 -21.62 6.94 5.76
C MET A 1 -20.23 7.28 5.23
N ARG A 2 -19.61 8.37 5.68
CA ARG A 2 -18.20 8.73 5.38
C ARG A 2 -17.43 8.82 6.69
N PHE A 3 -16.28 8.16 6.78
CA PHE A 3 -15.39 8.21 7.94
C PHE A 3 -14.16 9.04 7.57
N LEU A 4 -14.22 10.35 7.72
CA LEU A 4 -13.09 11.22 7.40
C LEU A 4 -12.04 11.14 8.53
N GLY A 5 -10.75 11.15 8.19
CA GLY A 5 -9.68 11.13 9.20
C GLY A 5 -9.35 9.77 9.81
N HIS A 6 -10.19 8.75 9.63
CA HIS A 6 -10.05 7.45 10.31
C HIS A 6 -8.69 6.77 10.07
N ALA A 7 -8.08 6.92 8.90
CA ALA A 7 -6.77 6.34 8.63
C ALA A 7 -5.67 6.94 9.53
N LYS A 8 -5.74 8.25 9.81
CA LYS A 8 -4.79 8.93 10.70
C LYS A 8 -5.04 8.57 12.16
N GLU A 9 -6.30 8.53 12.58
CA GLU A 9 -6.67 8.15 13.95
C GLU A 9 -6.35 6.69 14.23
N GLY A 10 -6.70 5.78 13.31
CA GLY A 10 -6.40 4.36 13.41
C GLY A 10 -4.90 4.07 13.47
N ALA A 11 -4.08 4.83 12.74
CA ALA A 11 -2.62 4.72 12.80
C ALA A 11 -2.10 5.06 14.21
N ALA A 12 -2.57 6.17 14.80
CA ALA A 12 -2.20 6.56 16.16
C ALA A 12 -2.62 5.51 17.21
N ILE A 13 -3.87 5.01 17.11
CA ILE A 13 -4.39 3.95 17.99
C ILE A 13 -3.54 2.68 17.88
N THR A 14 -3.21 2.27 16.65
CA THR A 14 -2.42 1.06 16.40
C THR A 14 -1.02 1.17 16.98
N ALA A 15 -0.37 2.33 16.82
CA ALA A 15 0.95 2.57 17.42
C ALA A 15 0.90 2.42 18.95
N THR A 16 -0.05 3.07 19.62
CA THR A 16 -0.23 2.96 21.07
C THR A 16 -0.48 1.52 21.53
N ILE A 17 -1.27 0.74 20.78
CA ILE A 17 -1.52 -0.68 21.11
C ILE A 17 -0.24 -1.51 21.00
N LEU A 18 0.53 -1.36 19.92
CA LEU A 18 1.74 -2.14 19.68
C LEU A 18 2.86 -1.76 20.67
N GLU A 19 2.98 -0.48 21.03
CA GLU A 19 3.89 -0.02 22.09
C GLU A 19 3.55 -0.67 23.44
N ARG A 20 2.26 -0.72 23.81
CA ARG A 20 1.80 -1.39 25.03
C ARG A 20 2.10 -2.90 25.01
N LEU A 21 2.07 -3.51 23.83
CA LEU A 21 2.42 -4.92 23.61
C LEU A 21 3.94 -5.15 23.48
N ARG A 22 4.77 -4.11 23.63
CA ARG A 22 6.24 -4.14 23.62
C ARG A 22 6.87 -4.58 22.28
N PHE A 23 6.20 -4.30 21.16
CA PHE A 23 6.84 -4.43 19.84
C PHE A 23 8.00 -3.45 19.68
N SER A 24 8.93 -3.76 18.79
CA SER A 24 10.04 -2.86 18.48
C SER A 24 9.53 -1.59 17.78
N ALA A 25 10.29 -0.49 17.92
CA ALA A 25 9.94 0.77 17.25
C ALA A 25 9.82 0.61 15.72
N LYS A 26 10.61 -0.30 15.11
CA LYS A 26 10.53 -0.60 13.68
C LYS A 26 9.20 -1.25 13.31
N GLU A 27 8.76 -2.26 14.08
CA GLU A 27 7.49 -2.95 13.86
C GLU A 27 6.29 -2.01 14.09
N VAL A 28 6.32 -1.22 15.16
CA VAL A 28 5.31 -0.19 15.43
C VAL A 28 5.18 0.75 14.24
N LYS A 29 6.32 1.24 13.71
CA LYS A 29 6.32 2.17 12.59
C LYS A 29 5.80 1.56 11.30
N LEU A 30 6.15 0.30 11.04
CA LEU A 30 5.68 -0.44 9.88
C LEU A 30 4.16 -0.51 9.87
N VAL A 31 3.56 -1.02 10.96
CA VAL A 31 2.10 -1.20 11.04
C VAL A 31 1.37 0.14 11.11
N GLU A 32 1.89 1.14 11.84
CA GLU A 32 1.36 2.51 11.83
C GLU A 32 1.25 3.04 10.39
N THR A 33 2.31 2.85 9.60
CA THR A 33 2.36 3.28 8.19
C THR A 33 1.37 2.52 7.33
N MET A 34 1.25 1.21 7.53
CA MET A 34 0.26 0.38 6.83
C MET A 34 -1.17 0.89 7.09
N VAL A 35 -1.53 1.13 8.34
CA VAL A 35 -2.87 1.64 8.70
C VAL A 35 -3.08 3.05 8.17
N ARG A 36 -2.08 3.92 8.24
CA ARG A 36 -2.19 5.31 7.75
C ARG A 36 -2.48 5.39 6.25
N TYR A 37 -1.91 4.47 5.47
CA TYR A 37 -1.97 4.50 4.01
C TYR A 37 -2.76 3.35 3.39
N HIS A 38 -3.53 2.58 4.16
CA HIS A 38 -4.25 1.40 3.66
C HIS A 38 -5.19 1.68 2.48
N LEU A 39 -5.78 2.88 2.38
CA LEU A 39 -6.63 3.27 1.24
C LEU A 39 -5.85 3.82 0.04
N ARG A 40 -4.55 4.08 0.20
CA ARG A 40 -3.75 4.78 -0.79
C ARG A 40 -3.67 4.03 -2.14
N PRO A 41 -3.57 2.69 -2.20
CA PRO A 41 -3.57 1.97 -3.48
C PRO A 41 -4.80 2.29 -4.34
N GLY A 42 -5.99 2.28 -3.75
CA GLY A 42 -7.23 2.64 -4.45
C GLY A 42 -7.36 4.13 -4.82
N GLN A 43 -6.53 5.00 -4.25
CA GLN A 43 -6.53 6.45 -4.53
C GLN A 43 -5.51 6.86 -5.61
N MET A 44 -4.65 5.94 -6.06
CA MET A 44 -3.66 6.24 -7.10
C MET A 44 -4.27 6.31 -8.51
N THR A 45 -5.48 5.78 -8.68
CA THR A 45 -6.15 5.58 -9.96
C THR A 45 -7.50 6.32 -9.99
N GLN A 46 -7.82 6.93 -11.13
CA GLN A 46 -9.14 7.46 -11.47
C GLN A 46 -9.63 6.79 -12.76
N ASN A 47 -9.90 5.48 -12.72
CA ASN A 47 -10.30 4.62 -13.86
C ASN A 47 -9.21 4.31 -14.91
N GLU A 48 -7.94 4.61 -14.61
CA GLU A 48 -6.78 4.32 -15.46
C GLU A 48 -5.58 3.79 -14.64
N LEU A 49 -4.54 3.28 -15.31
CA LEU A 49 -3.31 2.86 -14.63
C LEU A 49 -2.65 4.05 -13.91
N PRO A 50 -2.08 3.87 -12.70
CA PRO A 50 -1.35 4.92 -12.00
C PRO A 50 -0.19 5.46 -12.84
N SER A 51 -0.07 6.79 -12.95
CA SER A 51 1.10 7.37 -13.64
C SER A 51 2.41 7.07 -12.90
N PRO A 52 3.58 7.08 -13.59
CA PRO A 52 4.88 6.89 -12.94
C PRO A 52 5.12 7.84 -11.76
N ARG A 53 4.63 9.09 -11.86
CA ARG A 53 4.70 10.08 -10.79
C ARG A 53 3.82 9.72 -9.59
N ALA A 54 2.66 9.12 -9.81
CA ALA A 54 1.80 8.62 -8.74
C ALA A 54 2.47 7.45 -7.99
N ILE A 55 3.04 6.50 -8.74
CA ILE A 55 3.79 5.35 -8.21
C ILE A 55 4.99 5.84 -7.39
N TYR A 56 5.78 6.76 -7.92
CA TYR A 56 6.90 7.35 -7.20
C TYR A 56 6.46 7.99 -5.87
N ARG A 57 5.42 8.83 -5.87
CA ARG A 57 4.91 9.45 -4.65
C ARG A 57 4.41 8.42 -3.66
N TYR A 58 3.73 7.38 -4.13
CA TYR A 58 3.26 6.28 -3.28
C TYR A 58 4.40 5.64 -2.52
N PHE A 59 5.44 5.17 -3.21
CA PHE A 59 6.57 4.51 -2.56
C PHE A 59 7.41 5.46 -1.71
N ARG A 60 7.53 6.73 -2.10
CA ARG A 60 8.16 7.76 -1.26
C ARG A 60 7.40 7.98 0.05
N ASP A 61 6.08 8.05 0.00
CA ASP A 61 5.24 8.35 1.17
C ASP A 61 5.08 7.12 2.10
N THR A 62 5.15 5.90 1.54
CA THR A 62 4.94 4.63 2.27
C THR A 62 6.23 3.93 2.70
N GLY A 63 7.38 4.25 2.09
CA GLY A 63 8.67 3.68 2.44
C GLY A 63 8.69 2.15 2.35
N GLU A 64 9.29 1.50 3.36
CA GLU A 64 9.41 0.03 3.43
C GLU A 64 8.05 -0.69 3.42
N ALA A 65 6.97 -0.04 3.92
CA ALA A 65 5.63 -0.63 3.98
C ALA A 65 4.91 -0.68 2.61
N GLY A 66 5.48 -0.07 1.57
CA GLY A 66 4.79 0.17 0.30
C GLY A 66 4.30 -1.11 -0.38
N ILE A 67 5.10 -2.17 -0.37
CA ILE A 67 4.71 -3.46 -0.95
C ILE A 67 3.64 -4.13 -0.07
N ASP A 68 3.81 -4.13 1.25
CA ASP A 68 2.85 -4.72 2.19
C ASP A 68 1.46 -4.09 2.08
N ILE A 69 1.40 -2.78 1.89
CA ILE A 69 0.13 -2.05 1.70
C ILE A 69 -0.59 -2.47 0.42
N LEU A 70 0.14 -2.78 -0.67
CA LEU A 70 -0.49 -3.28 -1.91
C LEU A 70 -1.11 -4.66 -1.70
N PHE A 71 -0.46 -5.55 -0.95
CA PHE A 71 -1.06 -6.84 -0.61
C PHE A 71 -2.21 -6.69 0.38
N LEU A 72 -2.09 -5.78 1.34
CA LEU A 72 -3.18 -5.44 2.26
C LEU A 72 -4.41 -4.96 1.49
N SER A 73 -4.27 -4.13 0.45
CA SER A 73 -5.42 -3.66 -0.33
C SER A 73 -6.10 -4.76 -1.13
N LEU A 74 -5.36 -5.77 -1.59
CA LEU A 74 -5.94 -6.96 -2.22
C LEU A 74 -6.74 -7.78 -1.19
N ALA A 75 -6.16 -8.02 -0.02
CA ALA A 75 -6.83 -8.73 1.06
C ALA A 75 -8.10 -7.99 1.54
N ASP A 76 -8.02 -6.67 1.69
CA ASP A 76 -9.15 -5.81 2.07
C ASP A 76 -10.27 -5.85 1.03
N HIS A 77 -9.92 -5.84 -0.27
CA HIS A 77 -10.92 -5.99 -1.33
C HIS A 77 -11.64 -7.34 -1.26
N LEU A 78 -10.89 -8.44 -1.08
CA LEU A 78 -11.48 -9.78 -0.94
C LEU A 78 -12.38 -9.86 0.29
N ALA A 79 -11.94 -9.35 1.44
CA ALA A 79 -12.70 -9.33 2.68
C ALA A 79 -13.95 -8.46 2.59
N THR A 80 -13.85 -7.28 1.97
CA THR A 80 -14.97 -6.34 1.79
C THR A 80 -16.04 -6.90 0.88
N ARG A 81 -15.65 -7.62 -0.18
CA ARG A 81 -16.60 -8.18 -1.15
C ARG A 81 -17.17 -9.52 -0.71
N GLY A 82 -16.39 -10.35 -0.03
CA GLY A 82 -16.84 -11.64 0.49
C GLY A 82 -17.56 -12.49 -0.57
N PRO A 83 -18.74 -13.07 -0.26
CA PRO A 83 -19.53 -13.86 -1.21
C PRO A 83 -19.99 -13.08 -2.46
N GLN A 84 -19.97 -11.74 -2.43
CA GLN A 84 -20.36 -10.87 -3.54
C GLN A 84 -19.17 -10.48 -4.43
N LEU A 85 -18.05 -11.19 -4.34
CA LEU A 85 -16.86 -10.93 -5.16
C LEU A 85 -17.19 -11.01 -6.65
N ASN A 86 -16.89 -9.93 -7.37
CA ASN A 86 -16.90 -9.92 -8.83
C ASN A 86 -15.50 -10.25 -9.34
N MET A 87 -15.38 -11.36 -10.08
CA MET A 87 -14.08 -11.85 -10.54
C MET A 87 -13.37 -10.90 -11.52
N ALA A 88 -14.11 -10.18 -12.36
CA ALA A 88 -13.53 -9.19 -13.26
C ALA A 88 -12.95 -7.99 -12.49
N GLN A 89 -13.67 -7.51 -11.47
CA GLN A 89 -13.16 -6.45 -10.59
C GLN A 89 -11.95 -6.90 -9.77
N TRP A 90 -11.93 -8.15 -9.32
CA TRP A 90 -10.77 -8.74 -8.65
C TRP A 90 -9.54 -8.76 -9.57
N GLN A 91 -9.71 -9.27 -10.79
CA GLN A 91 -8.64 -9.31 -11.79
C GLN A 91 -8.12 -7.91 -12.13
N GLU A 92 -9.00 -6.91 -12.20
CA GLU A 92 -8.61 -5.50 -12.36
C GLU A 92 -7.70 -5.03 -11.22
N HIS A 93 -8.12 -5.25 -9.97
CA HIS A 93 -7.35 -4.83 -8.80
C HIS A 93 -5.98 -5.53 -8.75
N ALA A 94 -5.95 -6.84 -8.99
CA ALA A 94 -4.71 -7.62 -9.06
C ALA A 94 -3.77 -7.12 -10.17
N ARG A 95 -4.32 -6.77 -11.34
CA ARG A 95 -3.52 -6.24 -12.47
C ARG A 95 -2.92 -4.88 -12.15
N ILE A 96 -3.67 -3.99 -11.50
CA ILE A 96 -3.15 -2.69 -11.06
C ILE A 96 -2.00 -2.88 -10.07
N VAL A 97 -2.16 -3.76 -9.07
CA VAL A 97 -1.08 -4.07 -8.12
C VAL A 97 0.15 -4.64 -8.83
N ASN A 98 -0.06 -5.60 -9.74
CA ASN A 98 1.04 -6.16 -10.54
C ASN A 98 1.76 -5.08 -11.33
N TYR A 99 1.03 -4.20 -12.02
CA TYR A 99 1.61 -3.07 -12.77
C TYR A 99 2.45 -2.16 -11.88
N VAL A 100 1.95 -1.78 -10.69
CA VAL A 100 2.67 -0.93 -9.74
C VAL A 100 3.97 -1.61 -9.26
N LEU A 101 3.92 -2.91 -8.99
CA LEU A 101 5.10 -3.69 -8.60
C LEU A 101 6.13 -3.79 -9.73
N THR A 102 5.69 -4.10 -10.96
CA THR A 102 6.58 -4.13 -12.13
C THR A 102 7.29 -2.80 -12.33
N GLN A 103 6.55 -1.68 -12.28
CA GLN A 103 7.12 -0.34 -12.41
C GLN A 103 8.11 -0.01 -11.29
N ARG A 104 7.85 -0.45 -10.05
CA ARG A 104 8.78 -0.27 -8.93
C ARG A 104 10.11 -0.96 -9.18
N PHE A 105 10.08 -2.23 -9.58
CA PHE A 105 11.30 -3.01 -9.79
C PHE A 105 12.09 -2.53 -11.01
N GLU A 106 11.42 -2.10 -12.08
CA GLU A 106 12.08 -1.45 -13.22
C GLU A 106 12.81 -0.16 -12.81
N GLN A 107 12.18 0.68 -11.98
CA GLN A 107 12.81 1.91 -11.49
C GLN A 107 14.00 1.64 -10.56
N GLU A 108 13.90 0.64 -9.67
CA GLU A 108 15.03 0.26 -8.81
C GLU A 108 16.23 -0.24 -9.62
N ALA A 109 15.99 -1.01 -10.68
CA ALA A 109 17.05 -1.49 -11.56
C ALA A 109 17.79 -0.36 -12.29
N LEU A 110 17.10 0.75 -12.62
CA LEU A 110 17.69 1.92 -13.27
C LEU A 110 18.52 2.80 -12.32
N VAL A 111 18.18 2.81 -11.02
CA VAL A 111 18.83 3.67 -10.01
C VAL A 111 20.12 3.06 -9.44
N VAL A 112 20.29 1.74 -9.55
CA VAL A 112 21.55 1.06 -9.19
C VAL A 112 22.48 1.07 -10.42
N PRO A 113 23.47 1.97 -10.51
CA PRO A 113 24.37 1.99 -11.66
C PRO A 113 25.11 0.64 -11.77
N PRO A 114 25.32 0.11 -12.98
CA PRO A 114 26.13 -1.08 -13.15
C PRO A 114 27.51 -0.82 -12.54
N LYS A 115 28.02 -1.77 -11.76
CA LYS A 115 29.39 -1.70 -11.24
C LYS A 115 30.32 -1.57 -12.45
N LEU A 116 31.02 -0.45 -12.55
CA LEU A 116 32.10 -0.31 -13.51
C LEU A 116 33.18 -1.32 -13.10
N VAL A 117 33.50 -2.25 -14.00
CA VAL A 117 34.62 -3.20 -13.88
C VAL A 117 35.91 -2.49 -14.24
#